data_AF-A0A5U4X3W4-F1
#
_entry.id   AF-A0A5U4X3W4-F1
#
_cell.length_a   1.000
_cell.length_b   1.000
_cell.length_c   1.000
_cell.angle_alpha   90.00
_cell.angle_beta   90.00
_cell.angle_gamma   90.00
#
_symmetry.space_group_name_H-M   'P 1'
#
loop_
_entity.id
_entity.type
_entity.pdbx_description
1 polymer ?
#
loop_
_entity_poly.entity_id
_entity_poly.type
_entity_poly.pdbx_seq_one_letter_code
_entity_poly.pdbx_strand_id
1 'polypeptide(L)'
;MKLSRISAINWNKIQDDKDLEVWNRLTSNFWLPEKVPLSNDIPAWQTLSAAEQQLTIRVFTGLTLLDTIQNIAGAPSLMADAITPHEEAVLS
;
A
#
# COMPACT_ATOMS: atom_id res chain seq x y z
N MET A 1 3.50 -33.71 0.76
CA MET A 1 3.92 -32.33 0.43
C MET A 1 4.39 -32.33 -1.02
N LYS A 2 3.64 -31.72 -1.95
CA LYS A 2 4.11 -31.53 -3.34
C LYS A 2 5.06 -30.34 -3.34
N LEU A 3 6.30 -30.54 -3.77
CA LEU A 3 7.22 -29.43 -4.03
C LEU A 3 6.71 -28.69 -5.27
N SER A 4 6.37 -27.41 -5.13
CA SER A 4 6.13 -26.54 -6.28
C SER A 4 7.47 -26.12 -6.87
N ARG A 5 7.57 -26.16 -8.20
CA ARG A 5 8.76 -25.68 -8.90
C ARG A 5 8.68 -24.16 -8.98
N ILE A 6 9.52 -23.46 -8.20
CA ILE A 6 9.68 -22.01 -8.31
C ILE A 6 10.63 -21.72 -9.48
N SER A 7 10.29 -20.73 -10.30
CA SER A 7 11.14 -20.24 -11.39
C SER A 7 11.61 -18.83 -11.07
N ALA A 8 12.84 -18.49 -11.47
CA ALA A 8 13.36 -17.14 -11.29
C ALA A 8 12.61 -16.15 -12.19
N ILE A 9 12.19 -15.02 -11.61
CA ILE A 9 11.59 -13.90 -12.35
C ILE A 9 12.60 -13.28 -13.31
N ASN A 10 12.14 -12.84 -14.49
CA ASN A 10 12.98 -12.18 -15.48
C ASN A 10 12.35 -10.86 -15.94
N TRP A 11 12.86 -9.74 -15.44
CA TRP A 11 12.40 -8.39 -15.78
C TRP A 11 12.79 -7.93 -17.19
N ASN A 12 13.62 -8.68 -17.91
CA ASN A 12 13.92 -8.46 -19.33
C ASN A 12 12.98 -9.24 -20.27
N LYS A 13 12.02 -9.99 -19.72
CA LYS A 13 11.00 -10.74 -20.45
C LYS A 13 9.64 -10.55 -19.77
N ILE A 14 9.01 -9.43 -20.07
CA ILE A 14 7.72 -9.02 -19.51
C ILE A 14 6.58 -9.75 -20.24
N GLN A 15 5.57 -10.20 -19.48
CA GLN A 15 4.37 -10.87 -20.02
C GLN A 15 3.24 -9.87 -20.27
N ASP A 16 3.06 -8.91 -19.36
CA ASP A 16 2.17 -7.77 -19.48
C ASP A 16 2.93 -6.48 -19.14
N ASP A 17 3.01 -5.56 -20.10
CA ASP A 17 3.72 -4.29 -19.93
C ASP A 17 3.15 -3.44 -18.78
N LYS A 18 1.91 -3.71 -18.36
CA LYS A 18 1.26 -3.01 -17.24
C LYS A 18 1.93 -3.31 -15.90
N ASP A 19 2.46 -4.51 -15.72
CA ASP A 19 3.16 -4.88 -14.48
C ASP A 19 4.38 -3.97 -14.25
N LEU A 20 5.18 -3.76 -15.31
CA LEU A 20 6.35 -2.90 -15.25
C LEU A 20 5.97 -1.41 -15.09
N GLU A 21 4.91 -0.95 -15.76
CA GLU A 21 4.41 0.41 -15.61
C GLU A 21 4.00 0.69 -14.15
N VAL A 22 3.21 -0.21 -13.57
CA VAL A 22 2.69 -0.06 -12.20
C VAL A 22 3.82 -0.18 -11.18
N TRP A 23 4.72 -1.16 -11.34
CA TRP A 23 5.91 -1.31 -10.49
C TRP A 23 6.73 -0.03 -10.43
N ASN A 24 7.08 0.53 -11.60
CA ASN A 24 7.89 1.75 -11.67
C ASN A 24 7.17 2.93 -11.01
N ARG A 25 5.87 3.07 -11.22
CA ARG A 25 5.07 4.15 -10.63
C ARG A 25 4.97 4.02 -9.11
N LEU A 26 4.76 2.83 -8.57
CA LEU A 26 4.66 2.62 -7.12
C LEU A 26 6.00 2.85 -6.44
N THR A 27 7.07 2.26 -6.98
CA THR A 27 8.42 2.40 -6.42
C THR A 27 8.97 3.82 -6.54
N SER A 28 8.70 4.54 -7.64
CA SER A 28 9.08 5.95 -7.78
C SER A 28 8.35 6.87 -6.80
N ASN A 29 7.12 6.50 -6.40
CA ASN A 29 6.30 7.25 -5.47
C ASN A 29 6.54 6.86 -4.00
N PHE A 30 7.61 6.14 -3.68
CA PHE A 30 7.93 5.77 -2.31
C PHE A 30 8.04 7.02 -1.40
N TRP A 31 7.21 7.06 -0.36
CA TRP A 31 7.18 8.12 0.62
C TRP A 31 7.10 7.56 2.04
N LEU A 32 7.53 8.38 3.00
CA LEU A 32 7.49 8.05 4.42
C LEU A 32 6.86 9.24 5.17
N PRO A 33 6.05 9.00 6.21
CA PRO A 33 5.35 10.05 6.93
C PRO A 33 6.29 11.08 7.57
N GLU A 34 7.51 10.68 7.96
CA GLU A 34 8.52 11.57 8.56
C GLU A 34 8.99 12.67 7.61
N LYS A 35 8.73 12.53 6.29
CA LYS A 35 9.04 13.57 5.29
C LYS A 35 8.00 14.70 5.27
N VAL A 36 6.86 14.54 5.95
CA VAL A 36 5.78 15.54 6.02
C VAL A 36 5.79 16.21 7.41
N PRO A 37 6.00 17.54 7.50
CA PRO A 37 6.10 18.22 8.79
C PRO A 37 4.73 18.48 9.45
N LEU A 38 4.11 17.42 9.98
CA LEU A 38 2.78 17.48 10.60
C LEU A 38 2.68 18.43 11.81
N SER A 39 3.81 18.80 12.43
CA SER A 39 3.84 19.78 13.52
C SER A 39 3.32 21.16 13.10
N ASN A 40 3.40 21.49 11.81
CA ASN A 40 2.90 22.76 11.29
C ASN A 40 1.37 22.87 11.37
N ASP A 41 0.65 21.76 11.51
CA ASP A 41 -0.80 21.72 11.57
C ASP A 41 -1.35 21.86 13.00
N ILE A 42 -0.48 21.89 14.03
CA ILE A 42 -0.89 22.03 15.44
C ILE A 42 -1.77 23.28 15.67
N PRO A 43 -1.44 24.49 15.15
CA PRO A 43 -2.29 25.66 15.33
C PRO A 43 -3.67 25.49 14.69
N ALA A 44 -3.74 24.89 13.49
CA ALA A 44 -5.00 24.63 12.81
C ALA A 44 -5.84 23.58 13.55
N TRP A 45 -5.21 22.53 14.09
CA TRP A 45 -5.88 21.54 14.92
C TRP A 45 -6.53 22.16 16.18
N GLN A 46 -5.86 23.15 16.78
CA GLN A 46 -6.36 23.85 17.97
C GLN A 46 -7.56 24.78 17.70
N THR A 47 -7.84 25.15 16.44
CA THR A 47 -9.03 25.96 16.11
C THR A 47 -10.31 25.14 15.95
N LEU A 48 -10.19 23.82 15.83
CA LEU A 48 -11.33 22.90 15.70
C LEU A 48 -12.10 22.77 17.01
N SER A 49 -13.42 22.62 16.90
CA SER A 49 -14.25 22.21 18.02
C SER A 49 -13.93 20.77 18.46
N ALA A 50 -14.30 20.43 19.70
CA ALA A 50 -14.13 19.07 20.22
C ALA A 50 -14.85 18.01 19.36
N ALA A 51 -15.98 18.37 18.74
CA ALA A 51 -16.73 17.48 17.85
C ALA A 51 -15.98 17.21 16.54
N GLU A 52 -15.37 18.24 15.94
CA GLU A 52 -14.56 18.11 14.71
C GLU A 52 -13.27 17.32 14.95
N GLN A 53 -12.61 17.53 16.09
CA GLN A 53 -11.45 16.73 16.49
C GLN A 53 -11.84 15.26 16.68
N GLN A 54 -12.94 14.98 17.38
CA GLN A 54 -13.44 13.61 17.57
C GLN A 54 -13.81 12.94 16.25
N LEU A 55 -14.48 13.66 15.35
CA LEU A 55 -14.81 13.16 14.02
C LEU A 55 -13.52 12.77 13.26
N THR A 56 -12.54 13.67 13.25
CA THR A 56 -11.27 13.47 12.53
C THR A 56 -10.53 12.23 13.04
N ILE A 57 -10.43 12.07 14.36
CA ILE A 57 -9.80 10.89 14.98
C ILE A 57 -10.56 9.61 14.60
N ARG A 58 -11.90 9.60 14.66
CA ARG A 58 -12.70 8.42 14.31
C ARG A 58 -12.54 8.03 12.85
N VAL A 59 -12.49 9.01 11.94
CA VAL A 59 -12.24 8.77 10.52
C VAL A 59 -10.88 8.11 10.31
N PHE A 60 -9.80 8.70 10.83
CA PHE A 60 -8.46 8.14 10.63
C PHE A 60 -8.26 6.80 11.33
N THR A 61 -8.89 6.58 12.48
CA THR A 61 -8.87 5.27 13.15
C THR A 61 -9.59 4.21 12.31
N GLY A 62 -10.71 4.56 11.68
CA GLY A 62 -11.43 3.67 10.76
C GLY A 62 -10.60 3.33 9.52
N LEU A 63 -9.93 4.32 8.92
CA LEU A 63 -9.04 4.08 7.78
C LEU A 63 -7.82 3.23 8.17
N THR A 64 -7.25 3.46 9.35
CA THR A 64 -6.14 2.65 9.88
C THR A 64 -6.53 1.17 10.00
N LEU A 65 -7.76 0.87 10.42
CA LEU A 65 -8.27 -0.49 10.46
C LEU A 65 -8.36 -1.10 9.05
N LEU A 66 -8.88 -0.36 8.07
CA LEU A 66 -8.99 -0.84 6.70
C LEU A 66 -7.62 -1.07 6.05
N ASP A 67 -6.66 -0.17 6.27
CA ASP A 67 -5.28 -0.34 5.79
C ASP A 67 -4.60 -1.56 6.44
N THR A 68 -4.86 -1.79 7.73
CA THR A 68 -4.38 -2.99 8.43
C THR A 68 -4.92 -4.26 7.80
N ILE A 69 -6.22 -4.29 7.46
CA ILE A 69 -6.85 -5.43 6.79
C ILE A 69 -6.27 -5.62 5.37
N GLN A 70 -6.10 -4.54 4.61
CA GLN A 70 -5.53 -4.59 3.26
C GLN A 70 -4.10 -5.13 3.27
N ASN A 71 -3.27 -4.70 4.22
CA ASN A 71 -1.89 -5.17 4.33
C ASN A 71 -1.78 -6.63 4.80
N ILE A 72 -2.53 -7.02 5.84
CA ILE A 72 -2.37 -8.34 6.46
C ILE A 72 -3.09 -9.45 5.68
N ALA A 73 -4.22 -9.13 5.04
CA ALA A 73 -5.07 -10.13 4.39
C ALA A 73 -5.41 -9.78 2.94
N GLY A 74 -5.69 -8.51 2.64
CA GLY A 74 -6.10 -8.07 1.30
C GLY A 74 -5.09 -8.40 0.21
N ALA A 75 -3.96 -7.68 0.18
CA ALA A 75 -2.91 -7.88 -0.82
C ALA A 75 -2.35 -9.32 -0.84
N PRO A 76 -2.06 -9.96 0.33
CA PRO A 76 -1.62 -11.36 0.34
C PRO A 76 -2.62 -12.34 -0.27
N SER A 77 -3.93 -12.10 -0.13
CA SER A 77 -4.95 -12.96 -0.74
C SER A 77 -4.97 -12.87 -2.27
N LEU A 78 -4.62 -11.72 -2.84
CA LEU A 78 -4.57 -11.50 -4.29
C LEU A 78 -3.33 -12.16 -4.93
N MET A 79 -2.22 -12.29 -4.19
CA MET A 79 -0.98 -12.89 -4.71
C MET A 79 -1.17 -14.32 -5.23
N ALA A 80 -2.08 -15.09 -4.62
CA ALA A 80 -2.35 -16.47 -5.02
C ALA A 80 -3.00 -16.58 -6.41
N ASP A 81 -3.64 -15.51 -6.88
CA ASP A 81 -4.36 -15.45 -8.15
C ASP A 81 -3.61 -14.62 -9.21
N ALA A 82 -2.37 -14.20 -8.92
CA ALA A 82 -1.54 -13.44 -9.86
C ALA A 82 -1.30 -14.24 -11.16
N ILE A 83 -1.47 -13.56 -12.30
CA ILE A 83 -1.37 -14.14 -13.63
C ILE A 83 0.09 -14.19 -14.09
N THR A 84 0.89 -13.21 -13.67
CA THR A 84 2.32 -13.11 -13.98
C THR A 84 3.15 -13.08 -12.70
N PRO A 85 4.43 -13.53 -12.73
CA PRO A 85 5.33 -13.37 -11.59
C PRO A 85 5.67 -11.90 -11.31
N HIS A 86 5.48 -11.01 -12.29
CA HIS A 86 5.70 -9.58 -12.13
C HIS A 86 4.56 -8.92 -11.37
N GLU A 87 3.31 -9.36 -11.58
CA GLU A 87 2.14 -8.95 -10.80
C GLU A 87 2.28 -9.35 -9.32
N GLU A 88 2.75 -10.58 -9.04
CA GLU A 88 3.03 -11.04 -7.67
C GLU A 88 4.04 -10.12 -6.96
N ALA A 89 5.06 -9.64 -7.69
CA ALA A 89 6.00 -8.65 -7.17
C ALA A 89 5.37 -7.27 -6.94
N VAL A 90 4.45 -6.83 -7.81
CA VAL A 90 3.72 -5.55 -7.64
C VAL A 90 2.83 -5.55 -6.40
N LEU A 91 2.27 -6.69 -6.03
CA LEU A 91 1.40 -6.85 -4.85
C LEU A 91 2.17 -6.92 -3.52
N SER A 92 3.51 -7.02 -3.57
CA SER A 92 4.39 -7.20 -2.40
C SER A 92 4.77 -5.90 -1.68
#